data_AF-A0A0R2EPL1-F1
#
_entry.id   AF-A0A0R2EPL1-F1
#
_cell.length_a   1.000
_cell.length_b   1.000
_cell.length_c   1.000
_cell.angle_alpha   90.00
_cell.angle_beta   90.00
_cell.angle_gamma   90.00
#
_symmetry.space_group_name_H-M   'P 1'
#
loop_
_entity.id
_entity.type
_entity.pdbx_description
1 polymer ?
#
loop_
_entity_poly.entity_id
_entity_poly.type
_entity_poly.pdbx_seq_one_letter_code
_entity_poly.pdbx_strand_id
1 'polypeptide(L)' 'MTLEEIAKLENFVDDERLSMAVATLSTADKMVLYQYYYDELNDVEIGSQVGITSQGANKRRRRALQRIKAAYENM' A
#
# COMPACT_ATOMS: atom_id res chain seq x y z
N MET A 1 -0.65 13.13 -8.41
CA MET A 1 0.11 12.95 -7.16
C MET A 1 1.54 12.47 -7.50
N THR A 2 2.54 12.86 -6.74
CA THR A 2 3.97 12.55 -6.95
C THR A 2 4.37 11.25 -6.24
N LEU A 3 5.48 10.62 -6.68
CA LEU A 3 6.05 9.45 -5.99
C LEU A 3 6.41 9.75 -4.53
N GLU A 4 6.70 11.01 -4.19
CA GLU A 4 7.02 11.45 -2.83
C GLU A 4 5.81 11.35 -1.89
N GLU A 5 4.61 11.69 -2.38
CA GLU A 5 3.38 11.58 -1.60
C GLU A 5 2.99 10.11 -1.37
N ILE A 6 3.20 9.24 -2.37
CA ILE A 6 3.00 7.78 -2.23
C ILE A 6 3.97 7.20 -1.18
N ALA A 7 5.23 7.66 -1.20
CA ALA A 7 6.25 7.18 -0.27
C ALA A 7 5.92 7.50 1.20
N LYS A 8 5.03 8.47 1.43
CA LYS A 8 4.56 8.93 2.75
C LYS A 8 3.10 8.53 3.04
N LEU A 9 2.65 7.37 2.53
CA LEU A 9 1.29 6.86 2.75
C LEU A 9 0.85 6.87 4.23
N GLU A 10 1.78 6.61 5.15
CA GLU A 10 1.58 6.65 6.60
C GLU A 10 1.04 7.99 7.12
N ASN A 11 1.26 9.10 6.40
CA ASN A 11 0.78 10.42 6.79
C ASN A 11 -0.74 10.59 6.56
N PHE A 12 -1.37 9.68 5.81
CA PHE A 12 -2.82 9.65 5.60
C PHE A 12 -3.55 8.75 6.61
N VAL A 13 -2.82 8.21 7.59
CA VAL A 13 -3.36 7.28 8.60
C VAL A 13 -3.38 7.99 9.95
N ASP A 14 -4.58 8.23 10.48
CA ASP A 14 -4.77 8.96 11.75
C ASP A 14 -4.39 8.15 12.99
N ASP A 15 -4.53 6.81 12.93
CA ASP A 15 -4.14 5.94 14.03
C ASP A 15 -2.60 5.82 14.08
N GLU A 16 -1.99 6.28 15.18
CA GLU A 16 -0.53 6.36 15.32
C GLU A 16 0.14 5.00 15.15
N ARG A 17 -0.40 3.96 15.78
CA ARG A 17 0.17 2.60 15.72
C ARG A 17 0.06 2.03 14.31
N LEU A 18 -1.07 2.25 13.64
CA LEU A 18 -1.26 1.84 12.25
C LEU A 18 -0.37 2.63 11.30
N SER A 19 -0.20 3.94 11.53
CA SER A 19 0.70 4.80 10.77
C SER A 19 2.14 4.29 10.86
N MET A 20 2.61 3.98 12.06
CA MET A 20 3.93 3.35 12.26
C MET A 20 4.05 2.01 11.53
N ALA A 21 3.01 1.17 11.55
CA ALA A 21 3.02 -0.11 10.85
C ALA A 21 3.08 0.07 9.32
N VAL A 22 2.34 1.04 8.77
CA VAL A 22 2.37 1.41 7.35
C VAL A 22 3.72 1.99 6.94
N ALA A 23 4.39 2.75 7.81
CA ALA A 23 5.71 3.32 7.56
C ALA A 23 6.78 2.25 7.26
N THR A 24 6.60 1.02 7.76
CA THR A 24 7.53 -0.12 7.50
C THR A 24 7.48 -0.66 6.06
N LEU A 25 6.47 -0.27 5.29
CA LEU A 25 6.29 -0.78 3.93
C LEU A 25 7.30 -0.19 2.94
N SER A 26 7.65 -1.01 1.94
CA SER A 26 8.38 -0.51 0.78
C SER A 26 7.52 0.46 -0.04
N THR A 27 8.15 1.37 -0.81
CA THR A 27 7.41 2.29 -1.70
C THR A 27 6.51 1.55 -2.68
N ALA A 28 6.93 0.38 -3.19
CA ALA A 28 6.12 -0.42 -4.11
C ALA A 28 4.86 -1.00 -3.43
N ASP A 29 4.94 -1.35 -2.15
CA ASP A 29 3.79 -1.79 -1.36
C ASP A 29 2.87 -0.61 -1.05
N LYS A 30 3.43 0.53 -0.62
CA LYS A 30 2.68 1.78 -0.39
C LYS A 30 1.95 2.22 -1.67
N MET A 31 2.58 2.10 -2.83
CA MET A 31 1.97 2.45 -4.12
C MET A 31 0.71 1.65 -4.43
N VAL A 32 0.74 0.32 -4.27
CA VAL A 32 -0.44 -0.51 -4.52
C VAL A 32 -1.56 -0.23 -3.51
N LEU A 33 -1.22 0.05 -2.26
CA LEU A 33 -2.23 0.42 -1.25
C LEU A 33 -2.83 1.80 -1.52
N TYR A 34 -2.00 2.78 -1.89
CA TYR A 34 -2.44 4.11 -2.25
C TYR A 34 -3.40 4.06 -3.44
N GLN A 35 -3.01 3.39 -4.53
CA GLN A 35 -3.86 3.26 -5.71
C GLN A 35 -5.18 2.54 -5.41
N TYR A 36 -5.18 1.57 -4.49
CA TYR A 36 -6.38 0.82 -4.15
C TYR A 36 -7.33 1.59 -3.22
N TYR A 37 -6.80 2.26 -2.19
CA TYR A 37 -7.62 2.88 -1.14
C TYR A 37 -7.86 4.38 -1.35
N TYR A 38 -6.93 5.08 -1.99
CA TYR A 38 -7.05 6.52 -2.24
C TYR A 38 -7.57 6.79 -3.65
N ASP A 39 -6.95 6.18 -4.67
CA ASP A 39 -7.40 6.36 -6.07
C ASP A 39 -8.60 5.45 -6.42
N GLU A 40 -9.03 4.58 -5.49
CA GLU A 40 -10.15 3.63 -5.63
C GLU A 40 -10.04 2.69 -6.85
N LEU A 41 -8.81 2.42 -7.31
CA LEU A 41 -8.57 1.54 -8.45
C LEU A 41 -8.70 0.06 -8.06
N ASN A 42 -9.26 -0.74 -8.96
CA ASN A 42 -9.28 -2.18 -8.80
C ASN A 42 -7.93 -2.83 -9.23
N ASP A 43 -7.73 -4.11 -8.88
CA ASP A 43 -6.46 -4.81 -9.14
C ASP A 43 -6.12 -4.89 -10.66
N VAL A 44 -7.11 -4.82 -11.56
CA VAL A 44 -6.88 -4.77 -13.02
C VAL A 44 -6.34 -3.41 -13.45
N GLU A 45 -6.96 -2.33 -12.99
CA GLU A 45 -6.53 -0.96 -13.28
C GLU A 45 -5.13 -0.68 -12.73
N ILE A 46 -4.86 -1.11 -11.49
CA ILE A 46 -3.54 -1.04 -10.87
C ILE A 46 -2.51 -1.80 -11.71
N GLY A 47 -2.83 -3.04 -12.09
CA GLY A 47 -1.96 -3.87 -12.93
C GLY A 47 -1.59 -3.18 -14.24
N SER A 48 -2.59 -2.61 -14.91
CA SER A 48 -2.41 -1.86 -16.15
C SER A 48 -1.51 -0.63 -15.96
N GLN A 49 -1.68 0.14 -14.89
CA GLN A 49 -0.89 1.35 -14.64
C GLN A 49 0.59 1.04 -14.36
N VAL A 50 0.88 -0.04 -13.63
CA VAL A 50 2.25 -0.33 -13.15
C VAL A 50 2.94 -1.46 -13.94
N GLY A 51 2.34 -1.92 -15.04
CA GLY A 51 2.93 -2.92 -15.93
C GLY A 51 3.01 -4.33 -15.33
N ILE A 52 2.03 -4.72 -14.50
CA ILE A 52 1.94 -6.06 -13.91
C ILE A 52 0.56 -6.70 -14.14
N THR A 53 0.43 -8.00 -13.94
CA THR A 53 -0.88 -8.66 -14.03
C THR A 53 -1.79 -8.25 -12.86
N SER A 54 -3.10 -8.35 -13.06
CA SER A 54 -4.07 -8.13 -11.98
C SER A 54 -3.85 -9.06 -10.78
N GLN A 55 -3.45 -10.31 -11.02
CA GLN A 55 -3.07 -11.23 -9.93
C GLN A 55 -1.80 -10.77 -9.21
N GLY A 56 -0.85 -10.18 -9.95
CA GLY A 56 0.36 -9.57 -9.39
C GLY A 56 0.04 -8.39 -8.47
N ALA A 57 -0.85 -7.49 -8.90
CA ALA A 57 -1.35 -6.39 -8.09
C ALA A 57 -2.04 -6.90 -6.81
N ASN A 58 -2.99 -7.83 -6.96
CA ASN A 58 -3.70 -8.44 -5.83
C ASN A 58 -2.74 -9.11 -4.83
N LYS A 59 -1.76 -9.87 -5.32
CA LYS A 59 -0.75 -10.53 -4.51
C LYS A 59 0.12 -9.53 -3.74
N ARG A 60 0.53 -8.42 -4.38
CA ARG A 60 1.29 -7.36 -3.72
C ARG A 60 0.45 -6.68 -2.63
N ARG A 61 -0.81 -6.33 -2.94
CA ARG A 61 -1.75 -5.73 -1.97
C ARG A 61 -1.93 -6.61 -0.73
N ARG A 62 -2.22 -7.90 -0.92
CA ARG A 62 -2.38 -8.86 0.19
C ARG A 62 -1.11 -8.99 1.04
N ARG A 63 0.07 -9.03 0.40
CA ARG A 63 1.36 -9.07 1.11
C ARG A 63 1.63 -7.81 1.91
N ALA A 64 1.32 -6.64 1.35
CA ALA A 64 1.43 -5.36 2.05
C ALA A 64 0.55 -5.32 3.30
N LEU A 65 -0.72 -5.76 3.19
CA LEU A 65 -1.64 -5.87 4.34
C LEU A 65 -1.15 -6.87 5.40
N GLN A 66 -0.58 -8.01 4.98
CA GLN A 66 0.03 -8.97 5.91
C GLN A 66 1.23 -8.38 6.65
N ARG A 67 2.06 -7.57 5.98
CA ARG A 67 3.18 -6.87 6.61
C ARG A 67 2.70 -5.83 7.61
N ILE A 68 1.69 -5.03 7.26
CA ILE A 68 1.07 -4.08 8.19
C ILE A 68 0.56 -4.83 9.41
N LYS A 69 -0.21 -5.91 9.22
CA LYS A 69 -0.75 -6.71 10.34
C LYS A 69 0.37 -7.22 11.25
N ALA A 70 1.41 -7.83 10.68
CA ALA A 70 2.53 -8.35 11.46
C ALA A 70 3.29 -7.23 12.20
N ALA A 71 3.53 -6.08 11.57
CA ALA A 71 4.16 -4.94 12.22
C ALA A 71 3.28 -4.40 13.36
N TYR A 72 1.99 -4.22 13.11
CA TYR A 72 1.02 -3.72 14.08
C TYR A 72 0.93 -4.64 15.31
N GLU A 73 0.88 -5.96 15.12
CA GLU A 73 0.77 -6.94 16.23
C GLU A 73 2.06 -7.05 17.08
N ASN A 74 3.22 -6.72 16.51
CA ASN A 74 4.52 -6.79 17.20
C ASN A 74 5.00 -5.45 17.78
N MET A 75 4.16 -4.41 17.73
CA MET A 75 4.39 -3.10 18.33
C MET A 75 3.94 -3.02 19.80
#